data_AF-A0A2K0SWV7-F1
#
_entry.id   AF-A0A2K0SWV7-F1
#
_cell.length_a   1.000
_cell.length_b   1.000
_cell.length_c   1.000
_cell.angle_alpha   90.00
_cell.angle_beta   90.00
_cell.angle_gamma   90.00
#
_symmetry.space_group_name_H-M   'P 1'
#
loop_
_entity.id
_entity.type
_entity.pdbx_description
1 polymer ?
#
loop_
_entity_poly.entity_id
_entity_poly.type
_entity_poly.pdbx_seq_one_letter_code
_entity_poly.pdbx_strand_id
1 'polypeptide(L)'
;MILRYLVGAVFALGAVAAPSESQIVLQNDHSHNGLSRKFFKNGLVWTEGAVRMNHIQVVGSHNSYHIEAPKAERDLQSTFASGAIDLQYSHSALDVQLEYLHVRNLEIDVLADPDGGMFSQPLIRRLAGLGVPNDPALKKKGTKVLHIPDVDYHTSCSTLVSCLRVIKGWMDAHPDSVPLPIMMEFKTAEKLGERLGGAKVVPWNTELLDIVDEEIRSVFGASQLLTPDDVRREGLTLEESILKHGWPDLDSARGRIFFLMDNGPVNDVRDAYIEGRPSLEGRVLFTNSAPGQDDCAFQKVKTKSLPIGNIM
;
A
#
# COMPACT_ATOMS: atom_id res chain seq x y z
N MET A 1 76.25 5.98 13.13
CA MET A 1 75.46 6.82 12.21
C MET A 1 74.00 6.37 12.34
N ILE A 2 73.30 6.91 13.35
CA ILE A 2 71.92 6.58 13.72
C ILE A 2 71.15 7.88 13.51
N LEU A 3 70.23 7.90 12.54
CA LEU A 3 69.45 9.09 12.23
C LEU A 3 68.08 9.01 12.92
N ARG A 4 67.82 10.07 13.67
CA ARG A 4 66.64 10.33 14.52
C ARG A 4 65.38 10.49 13.67
N TYR A 5 64.25 9.95 14.14
CA TYR A 5 62.93 10.44 13.76
C TYR A 5 62.22 10.98 15.00
N LEU A 6 61.79 12.23 14.89
CA LEU A 6 61.10 13.00 15.91
C LEU A 6 59.71 12.41 16.22
N VAL A 7 59.40 12.39 17.51
CA VAL A 7 58.07 12.22 18.06
C VAL A 7 57.29 13.53 17.84
N GLY A 8 56.17 13.45 17.12
CA GLY A 8 55.17 14.50 17.05
C GLY A 8 53.86 13.99 17.64
N ALA A 9 53.50 14.48 18.83
CA ALA A 9 52.22 14.23 19.45
C ALA A 9 51.15 15.10 18.74
N VAL A 10 50.16 14.46 18.13
CA VAL A 10 48.96 15.13 17.62
C VAL A 10 47.84 14.91 18.64
N PHE A 11 47.39 16.00 19.25
CA PHE A 11 46.17 16.03 20.05
C PHE A 11 44.97 15.92 19.12
N ALA A 12 44.22 14.82 19.20
CA ALA A 12 42.88 14.76 18.63
C ALA A 12 41.91 15.39 19.65
N LEU A 13 41.46 16.61 19.36
CA LEU A 13 40.29 17.17 20.02
C LEU A 13 39.06 16.35 19.61
N GLY A 14 38.42 15.71 20.59
CA GLY A 14 37.09 15.13 20.42
C GLY A 14 36.08 16.23 20.17
N ALA A 15 35.55 16.30 18.94
CA ALA A 15 34.36 17.07 18.66
C ALA A 15 33.15 16.27 19.17
N VAL A 16 32.60 16.71 20.30
CA VAL A 16 31.24 16.32 20.72
C VAL A 16 30.29 17.10 19.84
N ALA A 17 29.57 16.40 18.95
CA ALA A 17 28.47 17.00 18.21
C ALA A 17 27.37 17.37 19.20
N ALA A 18 27.07 18.67 19.30
CA ALA A 18 25.89 19.17 19.98
C ALA A 18 24.64 18.75 19.18
N PRO A 19 23.58 18.20 19.80
CA PRO A 19 22.35 17.90 19.09
C PRO A 19 21.72 19.21 18.59
N SER A 20 21.33 19.22 17.32
CA SER A 20 20.58 20.31 16.69
C SER A 20 19.19 20.44 17.33
N GLU A 21 18.76 21.68 17.53
CA GLU A 21 17.43 22.06 18.02
C GLU A 21 16.31 21.58 17.08
N SER A 22 15.85 20.35 17.26
CA SER A 22 14.53 19.87 16.81
C SER A 22 13.94 18.80 17.73
N GLN A 23 14.40 18.74 18.98
CA GLN A 23 13.70 18.08 20.08
C GLN A 23 13.04 19.13 20.96
N ILE A 24 11.90 19.66 20.53
CA ILE A 24 11.03 20.44 21.41
C ILE A 24 9.75 19.62 21.64
N VAL A 25 9.78 18.93 22.78
CA VAL A 25 8.67 18.66 23.70
C VAL A 25 7.51 17.77 23.19
N LEU A 26 7.67 16.45 23.38
CA LEU A 26 6.56 15.56 23.75
C LEU A 26 6.68 15.21 25.25
N GLN A 27 6.60 16.23 26.10
CA GLN A 27 6.33 16.09 27.52
C GLN A 27 5.41 17.22 27.93
N ASN A 28 4.12 17.07 27.64
CA ASN A 28 3.07 17.76 28.36
C ASN A 28 1.94 16.76 28.56
N ASP A 29 2.03 16.04 29.68
CA ASP A 29 0.90 15.36 30.28
C ASP A 29 -0.04 16.44 30.84
N HIS A 30 -1.08 16.75 30.09
CA HIS A 30 -2.22 17.55 30.56
C HIS A 30 -3.42 16.65 30.83
N SER A 31 -3.24 15.56 31.58
CA SER A 31 -4.36 14.78 32.12
C SER A 31 -4.74 15.22 33.53
N HIS A 32 -5.29 16.44 33.65
CA HIS A 32 -6.09 16.80 34.81
C HIS A 32 -7.51 17.19 34.38
N ASN A 33 -8.45 16.37 34.83
CA ASN A 33 -9.90 16.59 34.90
C ASN A 33 -10.72 16.49 33.61
N GLY A 34 -11.07 15.24 33.29
CA GLY A 34 -12.24 14.91 32.49
C GLY A 34 -12.27 13.40 32.27
N LEU A 35 -13.35 12.72 32.65
CA LEU A 35 -13.59 11.34 32.21
C LEU A 35 -13.76 11.35 30.69
N SER A 36 -12.64 11.34 29.96
CA SER A 36 -12.60 11.20 28.51
C SER A 36 -13.35 9.93 28.15
N ARG A 37 -14.42 10.06 27.35
CA ARG A 37 -15.20 8.92 26.86
C ARG A 37 -14.31 8.11 25.91
N LYS A 38 -13.53 7.18 26.46
CA LYS A 38 -12.75 6.23 25.68
C LYS A 38 -13.70 5.23 25.05
N PHE A 39 -13.79 5.25 23.73
CA PHE A 39 -14.39 4.14 22.98
C PHE A 39 -13.33 3.12 22.63
N PHE A 40 -13.66 1.84 22.74
CA PHE A 40 -12.78 0.73 22.43
C PHE A 40 -13.47 -0.20 21.43
N LYS A 41 -12.79 -0.53 20.34
CA LYS A 41 -13.23 -1.57 19.39
C LYS A 41 -12.03 -2.26 18.80
N ASN A 42 -11.96 -3.59 18.94
CA ASN A 42 -10.88 -4.42 18.41
C ASN A 42 -9.46 -3.96 18.75
N GLY A 43 -9.23 -3.32 19.91
CA GLY A 43 -7.92 -2.79 20.30
C GLY A 43 -7.68 -1.33 19.93
N LEU A 44 -8.54 -0.72 19.11
CA LEU A 44 -8.48 0.69 18.74
C LEU A 44 -9.17 1.56 19.79
N VAL A 45 -8.61 2.76 19.99
CA VAL A 45 -9.08 3.72 20.99
C VAL A 45 -9.41 5.05 20.32
N TRP A 46 -10.43 5.73 20.84
CA TRP A 46 -10.72 7.12 20.50
C TRP A 46 -10.69 7.98 21.75
N THR A 47 -9.66 8.79 21.87
CA THR A 47 -9.47 9.73 22.97
C THR A 47 -9.64 11.16 22.45
N GLU A 48 -10.46 11.95 23.14
CA GLU A 48 -10.61 13.37 22.82
C GLU A 48 -9.26 14.10 22.90
N GLY A 49 -8.93 14.88 21.86
CA GLY A 49 -7.67 15.63 21.78
C GLY A 49 -6.43 14.81 21.39
N ALA A 50 -6.53 13.48 21.26
CA ALA A 50 -5.39 12.67 20.81
C ALA A 50 -5.06 12.86 19.33
N VAL A 51 -3.79 12.67 18.97
CA VAL A 51 -3.35 12.59 17.57
C VAL A 51 -3.98 11.36 16.94
N ARG A 52 -4.64 11.54 15.80
CA ARG A 52 -5.31 10.46 15.06
C ARG A 52 -4.41 9.91 13.98
N MET A 53 -4.66 8.68 13.55
CA MET A 53 -3.85 8.05 12.51
C MET A 53 -3.91 8.76 11.15
N ASN A 54 -4.96 9.52 10.85
CA ASN A 54 -5.05 10.35 9.63
C ASN A 54 -4.41 11.73 9.78
N HIS A 55 -3.86 12.08 10.95
CA HIS A 55 -3.18 13.37 11.18
C HIS A 55 -1.67 13.32 10.83
N ILE A 56 -1.13 12.16 10.45
CA ILE A 56 0.27 12.03 10.04
C ILE A 56 0.39 12.17 8.52
N GLN A 57 1.58 12.57 8.07
CA GLN A 57 1.95 12.55 6.66
C GLN A 57 3.07 11.54 6.46
N VAL A 58 2.97 10.75 5.39
CA VAL A 58 3.93 9.71 5.05
C VAL A 58 4.42 9.87 3.62
N VAL A 59 5.65 9.44 3.37
CA VAL A 59 6.17 9.28 2.02
C VAL A 59 5.85 7.85 1.55
N GLY A 60 5.28 7.75 0.35
CA GLY A 60 4.99 6.49 -0.33
C GLY A 60 5.82 6.29 -1.58
N SER A 61 5.89 5.04 -2.04
CA SER A 61 6.40 4.71 -3.38
C SER A 61 5.24 4.30 -4.30
N HIS A 62 5.30 4.76 -5.55
CA HIS A 62 4.33 4.42 -6.60
C HIS A 62 4.77 3.13 -7.31
N ASN A 63 3.84 2.20 -7.53
CA ASN A 63 4.10 0.84 -8.04
C ASN A 63 5.24 0.14 -7.27
N SER A 64 5.16 0.05 -5.95
CA SER A 64 6.26 -0.37 -5.07
C SER A 64 6.88 -1.72 -5.42
N TYR A 65 6.17 -2.59 -6.12
CA TYR A 65 6.63 -3.91 -6.52
C TYR A 65 7.47 -3.92 -7.81
N HIS A 66 7.48 -2.83 -8.57
CA HIS A 66 7.96 -2.76 -9.95
C HIS A 66 9.47 -3.06 -10.09
N ILE A 67 9.81 -3.86 -11.11
CA ILE A 67 11.16 -4.21 -11.51
C ILE A 67 11.33 -3.92 -13.00
N GLU A 68 12.46 -3.33 -13.36
CA GLU A 68 12.79 -2.99 -14.74
C GLU A 68 12.90 -4.26 -15.60
N ALA A 69 12.23 -4.28 -16.75
CA ALA A 69 12.36 -5.36 -17.70
C ALA A 69 13.79 -5.48 -18.28
N PRO A 70 14.26 -6.68 -18.68
CA PRO A 70 15.54 -6.81 -19.36
C PRO A 70 15.51 -6.13 -20.74
N LYS A 71 16.68 -5.71 -21.25
CA LYS A 71 16.79 -4.93 -22.49
C LYS A 71 15.98 -5.49 -23.67
N ALA A 72 16.03 -6.82 -23.87
CA ALA A 72 15.33 -7.49 -24.96
C ALA A 72 13.81 -7.28 -24.92
N GLU A 73 13.23 -7.11 -23.73
CA GLU A 73 11.80 -6.82 -23.55
C GLU A 73 11.55 -5.30 -23.60
N ARG A 74 12.41 -4.48 -22.98
CA ARG A 74 12.29 -3.00 -23.01
C ARG A 74 12.28 -2.42 -24.41
N ASP A 75 13.14 -2.94 -25.30
CA ASP A 75 13.20 -2.48 -26.69
C ASP A 75 11.82 -2.65 -27.37
N LEU A 76 11.08 -3.70 -26.99
CA LEU A 76 9.75 -3.99 -27.50
C LEU A 76 8.64 -3.20 -26.78
N GLN A 77 8.80 -2.84 -25.50
CA GLN A 77 7.78 -2.09 -24.73
C GLN A 77 7.35 -0.79 -25.43
N SER A 78 8.26 -0.13 -26.14
CA SER A 78 7.98 1.08 -26.93
C SER A 78 6.92 0.89 -28.02
N THR A 79 6.66 -0.36 -28.44
CA THR A 79 5.62 -0.71 -29.41
C THR A 79 4.23 -0.80 -28.76
N PHE A 80 4.16 -0.97 -27.44
CA PHE A 80 2.92 -1.25 -26.70
C PHE A 80 2.50 -0.11 -25.77
N ALA A 81 3.46 0.62 -25.21
CA ALA A 81 3.20 1.67 -24.24
C ALA A 81 3.82 3.00 -24.71
N SER A 82 2.98 4.02 -24.88
CA SER A 82 3.46 5.40 -24.98
C SER A 82 4.15 5.77 -23.68
N GLY A 83 5.39 6.26 -23.74
CA GLY A 83 6.17 6.55 -22.54
C GLY A 83 6.87 5.31 -21.95
N ALA A 84 7.16 4.27 -22.74
CA ALA A 84 7.92 3.09 -22.29
C ALA A 84 9.27 3.40 -21.60
N ILE A 85 9.83 4.61 -21.79
CA ILE A 85 11.00 5.09 -21.05
C ILE A 85 10.72 5.24 -19.55
N ASP A 86 9.48 5.58 -19.17
CA ASP A 86 9.04 5.75 -17.79
C ASP A 86 8.86 4.40 -17.08
N LEU A 87 8.95 3.28 -17.80
CA LEU A 87 8.96 1.92 -17.25
C LEU A 87 10.39 1.45 -16.92
N GLN A 88 11.42 2.26 -17.21
CA GLN A 88 12.82 1.88 -17.05
C GLN A 88 13.36 2.23 -15.66
N TYR A 89 12.72 1.70 -14.63
CA TYR A 89 13.14 1.84 -13.24
C TYR A 89 12.88 0.55 -12.46
N SER A 90 13.49 0.43 -11.29
CA SER A 90 13.19 -0.64 -10.33
C SER A 90 13.08 -0.02 -8.95
N HIS A 91 12.14 -0.53 -8.15
CA HIS A 91 12.19 -0.32 -6.72
C HIS A 91 13.10 -1.35 -6.04
N SER A 92 13.56 -1.00 -4.83
CA SER A 92 14.09 -2.01 -3.92
C SER A 92 12.99 -2.99 -3.49
N ALA A 93 13.34 -4.16 -2.95
CA ALA A 93 12.34 -5.08 -2.39
C ALA A 93 11.43 -4.38 -1.34
N LEU A 94 10.19 -4.85 -1.19
CA LEU A 94 9.18 -4.17 -0.36
C LEU A 94 9.64 -3.99 1.10
N ASP A 95 10.27 -5.01 1.68
CA ASP A 95 10.87 -4.95 3.02
C ASP A 95 12.03 -3.97 3.10
N VAL A 96 12.86 -3.88 2.06
CA VAL A 96 13.96 -2.89 1.98
C VAL A 96 13.43 -1.47 1.91
N GLN A 97 12.34 -1.23 1.17
CA GLN A 97 11.69 0.09 1.12
C GLN A 97 11.17 0.51 2.51
N LEU A 98 10.55 -0.43 3.25
CA LEU A 98 10.05 -0.18 4.59
C LEU A 98 11.19 0.03 5.60
N GLU A 99 12.20 -0.83 5.56
CA GLU A 99 13.29 -0.87 6.53
C GLU A 99 14.28 0.28 6.33
N TYR A 100 14.86 0.39 5.14
CA TYR A 100 16.03 1.24 4.89
C TYR A 100 15.69 2.55 4.18
N LEU A 101 14.62 2.58 3.38
CA LEU A 101 14.16 3.80 2.71
C LEU A 101 13.10 4.55 3.52
N HIS A 102 12.64 3.94 4.61
CA HIS A 102 11.64 4.49 5.53
C HIS A 102 10.34 4.92 4.84
N VAL A 103 9.97 4.24 3.75
CA VAL A 103 8.67 4.39 3.10
C VAL A 103 7.59 3.91 4.06
N ARG A 104 6.47 4.62 4.14
CA ARG A 104 5.33 4.29 5.02
C ARG A 104 3.99 4.29 4.28
N ASN A 105 4.03 4.16 2.95
CA ASN A 105 2.90 3.82 2.10
C ASN A 105 3.42 3.04 0.89
N LEU A 106 2.82 1.89 0.59
CA LEU A 106 3.19 1.10 -0.60
C LEU A 106 2.00 1.03 -1.55
N GLU A 107 2.26 0.90 -2.84
CA GLU A 107 1.26 0.73 -3.89
C GLU A 107 1.45 -0.60 -4.61
N ILE A 108 0.35 -1.34 -4.79
CA ILE A 108 0.31 -2.65 -5.41
C ILE A 108 -0.78 -2.68 -6.47
N ASP A 109 -0.39 -2.85 -7.73
CA ASP A 109 -1.34 -3.10 -8.82
C ASP A 109 -1.73 -4.56 -8.80
N VAL A 110 -3.01 -4.84 -8.99
CA VAL A 110 -3.56 -6.20 -8.93
C VAL A 110 -4.36 -6.57 -10.17
N LEU A 111 -4.26 -7.84 -10.55
CA LEU A 111 -4.99 -8.47 -11.65
C LEU A 111 -5.65 -9.76 -11.18
N ALA A 112 -6.89 -9.98 -11.57
CA ALA A 112 -7.62 -11.22 -11.29
C ALA A 112 -7.09 -12.38 -12.14
N ASP A 113 -6.77 -13.50 -11.50
CA ASP A 113 -6.43 -14.76 -12.17
C ASP A 113 -7.08 -15.95 -11.43
N PRO A 114 -8.43 -16.07 -11.47
CA PRO A 114 -9.18 -17.06 -10.70
C PRO A 114 -8.84 -18.51 -11.08
N ASP A 115 -8.41 -18.73 -12.33
CA ASP A 115 -8.05 -20.05 -12.85
C ASP A 115 -6.56 -20.34 -12.84
N GLY A 116 -5.73 -19.30 -12.71
CA GLY A 116 -4.28 -19.41 -12.68
C GLY A 116 -3.69 -19.55 -14.08
N GLY A 117 -2.47 -19.04 -14.24
CA GLY A 117 -1.67 -19.23 -15.46
C GLY A 117 -1.95 -18.22 -16.56
N MET A 118 -2.91 -17.31 -16.39
CA MET A 118 -3.29 -16.32 -17.39
C MET A 118 -2.11 -15.43 -17.80
N PHE A 119 -1.27 -15.07 -16.83
CA PHE A 119 -0.10 -14.22 -17.03
C PHE A 119 1.22 -15.01 -17.04
N SER A 120 1.16 -16.34 -17.14
CA SER A 120 2.34 -17.21 -17.10
C SER A 120 3.12 -17.28 -18.42
N GLN A 121 2.61 -16.67 -19.49
CA GLN A 121 3.27 -16.60 -20.80
C GLN A 121 3.18 -15.19 -21.40
N PRO A 122 3.83 -14.17 -20.79
CA PRO A 122 3.70 -12.78 -21.20
C PRO A 122 4.00 -12.57 -22.68
N LEU A 123 3.14 -11.80 -23.37
CA LEU A 123 3.30 -11.48 -24.80
C LEU A 123 4.69 -10.93 -25.11
N ILE A 124 5.21 -10.02 -24.29
CA ILE A 124 6.51 -9.37 -24.51
C ILE A 124 7.66 -10.39 -24.60
N ARG A 125 7.64 -11.46 -23.79
CA ARG A 125 8.65 -12.51 -23.81
C ARG A 125 8.56 -13.39 -25.05
N ARG A 126 7.34 -13.70 -25.47
CA ARG A 126 7.08 -14.49 -26.68
C ARG A 126 7.59 -13.76 -27.92
N LEU A 127 7.36 -12.45 -27.98
CA LEU A 127 7.89 -11.60 -29.06
C LEU A 127 9.41 -11.44 -28.99
N ALA A 128 9.99 -11.39 -27.79
CA ALA A 128 11.44 -11.36 -27.58
C ALA A 128 12.13 -12.73 -27.77
N GLY A 129 11.37 -13.82 -27.95
CA GLY A 129 11.92 -15.18 -28.07
C GLY A 129 12.55 -15.74 -26.79
N LEU A 130 12.14 -15.25 -25.61
CA LEU A 130 12.79 -15.54 -24.32
C LEU A 130 12.16 -16.69 -23.52
N GLY A 131 11.22 -17.44 -24.13
CA GLY A 131 10.47 -18.51 -23.46
C GLY A 131 9.60 -18.00 -22.30
N VAL A 132 9.09 -18.93 -21.48
CA VAL A 132 8.23 -18.62 -20.34
C VAL A 132 9.05 -18.11 -19.14
N PRO A 133 8.50 -17.21 -18.29
CA PRO A 133 9.16 -16.79 -17.06
C PRO A 133 9.43 -17.98 -16.14
N ASN A 134 10.56 -17.94 -15.41
CA ASN A 134 10.85 -18.89 -14.34
C ASN A 134 10.16 -18.47 -13.04
N ASP A 135 8.83 -18.39 -13.08
CA ASP A 135 8.01 -18.07 -11.91
C ASP A 135 6.79 -19.01 -11.83
N PRO A 136 6.84 -20.04 -10.96
CA PRO A 136 5.73 -20.96 -10.81
C PRO A 136 4.50 -20.31 -10.14
N ALA A 137 4.63 -19.16 -9.48
CA ALA A 137 3.50 -18.49 -8.82
C ALA A 137 2.51 -17.92 -9.85
N LEU A 138 2.98 -17.52 -11.03
CA LEU A 138 2.13 -17.08 -12.14
C LEU A 138 1.17 -18.17 -12.64
N LYS A 139 1.46 -19.45 -12.37
CA LYS A 139 0.59 -20.59 -12.74
C LYS A 139 -0.47 -20.93 -11.70
N LYS A 140 -0.36 -20.38 -10.48
CA LYS A 140 -1.31 -20.65 -9.40
C LYS A 140 -2.55 -19.79 -9.57
N LYS A 141 -3.69 -20.24 -9.03
CA LYS A 141 -4.90 -19.42 -8.89
C LYS A 141 -4.66 -18.26 -7.93
N GLY A 142 -5.47 -17.20 -8.05
CA GLY A 142 -5.48 -16.05 -7.15
C GLY A 142 -4.89 -14.79 -7.76
N THR A 143 -4.87 -13.70 -7.00
CA THR A 143 -4.56 -12.36 -7.51
C THR A 143 -3.08 -12.21 -7.88
N LYS A 144 -2.79 -11.64 -9.05
CA LYS A 144 -1.43 -11.33 -9.53
C LYS A 144 -1.08 -9.88 -9.28
N VAL A 145 0.22 -9.62 -9.15
CA VAL A 145 0.78 -8.27 -8.96
C VAL A 145 1.70 -7.97 -10.14
N LEU A 146 1.21 -7.16 -11.09
CA LEU A 146 1.88 -6.82 -12.34
C LEU A 146 1.43 -5.42 -12.77
N HIS A 147 2.29 -4.67 -13.45
CA HIS A 147 1.98 -3.28 -13.83
C HIS A 147 1.14 -3.20 -15.11
N ILE A 148 1.70 -3.64 -16.25
CA ILE A 148 0.96 -3.73 -17.50
C ILE A 148 0.89 -5.21 -17.88
N PRO A 149 -0.31 -5.83 -17.90
CA PRO A 149 -0.48 -7.22 -18.30
C PRO A 149 0.29 -7.52 -19.59
N ASP A 150 1.07 -8.59 -19.56
CA ASP A 150 1.85 -9.10 -20.69
C ASP A 150 2.97 -8.23 -21.27
N VAL A 151 3.07 -6.95 -20.88
CA VAL A 151 4.00 -5.95 -21.46
C VAL A 151 5.03 -5.47 -20.44
N ASP A 152 4.60 -5.23 -19.20
CA ASP A 152 5.43 -4.77 -18.09
C ASP A 152 5.07 -5.56 -16.84
N TYR A 153 5.53 -6.80 -16.81
CA TYR A 153 5.08 -7.82 -15.86
C TYR A 153 6.11 -8.11 -14.76
N HIS A 154 7.32 -7.54 -14.83
CA HIS A 154 8.37 -7.82 -13.86
C HIS A 154 8.05 -7.17 -12.51
N THR A 155 8.16 -7.98 -11.48
CA THR A 155 7.74 -7.64 -10.12
C THR A 155 8.65 -8.34 -9.12
N SER A 156 8.85 -7.72 -7.96
CA SER A 156 9.55 -8.33 -6.82
C SER A 156 8.75 -9.47 -6.17
N CYS A 157 7.44 -9.55 -6.41
CA CYS A 157 6.54 -10.59 -5.91
C CYS A 157 5.29 -10.70 -6.81
N SER A 158 4.97 -11.91 -7.30
CA SER A 158 4.02 -12.05 -8.42
C SER A 158 2.59 -12.37 -8.03
N THR A 159 2.31 -12.59 -6.75
CA THR A 159 0.95 -12.79 -6.22
C THR A 159 0.71 -11.86 -5.05
N LEU A 160 -0.55 -11.44 -4.85
CA LEU A 160 -0.90 -10.58 -3.72
C LEU A 160 -0.44 -11.19 -2.40
N VAL A 161 -0.79 -12.46 -2.16
CA VAL A 161 -0.37 -13.20 -0.95
C VAL A 161 1.16 -13.23 -0.78
N SER A 162 1.94 -13.37 -1.85
CA SER A 162 3.41 -13.33 -1.73
C SER A 162 3.93 -11.96 -1.32
N CYS A 163 3.39 -10.88 -1.90
CA CYS A 163 3.76 -9.52 -1.54
C CYS A 163 3.38 -9.19 -0.09
N LEU A 164 2.16 -9.54 0.31
CA LEU A 164 1.66 -9.32 1.66
C LEU A 164 2.46 -10.10 2.71
N ARG A 165 2.99 -11.28 2.38
CA ARG A 165 3.87 -12.03 3.30
C ARG A 165 5.22 -11.35 3.53
N VAL A 166 5.79 -10.70 2.52
CA VAL A 166 7.01 -9.88 2.68
C VAL A 166 6.73 -8.73 3.64
N ILE A 167 5.64 -7.99 3.39
CA ILE A 167 5.21 -6.88 4.26
C ILE A 167 4.93 -7.36 5.68
N LYS A 168 4.23 -8.50 5.84
CA LYS A 168 3.95 -9.11 7.14
C LYS A 168 5.23 -9.43 7.91
N GLY A 169 6.24 -10.00 7.25
CA GLY A 169 7.52 -10.28 7.89
C GLY A 169 8.14 -9.03 8.51
N TRP A 170 8.09 -7.91 7.79
CA TRP A 170 8.55 -6.62 8.32
C TRP A 170 7.69 -6.12 9.48
N MET A 171 6.36 -6.17 9.35
CA MET A 171 5.44 -5.72 10.39
C MET A 171 5.55 -6.54 11.68
N ASP A 172 5.72 -7.86 11.59
CA ASP A 172 5.88 -8.74 12.74
C ASP A 172 7.18 -8.41 13.52
N ALA A 173 8.21 -7.91 12.84
CA ALA A 173 9.44 -7.41 13.45
C ALA A 173 9.32 -5.97 13.99
N HIS A 174 8.28 -5.23 13.60
CA HIS A 174 8.07 -3.82 13.94
C HIS A 174 6.65 -3.56 14.48
N PRO A 175 6.25 -4.19 15.59
CA PRO A 175 4.88 -4.07 16.12
C PRO A 175 4.49 -2.65 16.52
N ASP A 176 5.46 -1.75 16.75
CA ASP A 176 5.22 -0.35 17.12
C ASP A 176 5.26 0.62 15.91
N SER A 177 5.38 0.09 14.68
CA SER A 177 5.39 0.90 13.46
C SER A 177 4.14 1.78 13.39
N VAL A 178 4.25 2.95 12.75
CA VAL A 178 3.03 3.71 12.40
C VAL A 178 2.11 2.85 11.52
N PRO A 179 0.79 3.11 11.53
CA PRO A 179 -0.15 2.40 10.67
C PRO A 179 0.30 2.44 9.22
N LEU A 180 0.31 1.30 8.54
CA LEU A 180 0.82 1.15 7.18
C LEU A 180 -0.34 1.13 6.16
N PRO A 181 -0.59 2.22 5.43
CA PRO A 181 -1.46 2.18 4.25
C PRO A 181 -0.81 1.38 3.12
N ILE A 182 -1.64 0.59 2.45
CA ILE A 182 -1.33 -0.04 1.16
C ILE A 182 -2.36 0.42 0.13
N MET A 183 -1.92 1.18 -0.87
CA MET A 183 -2.75 1.51 -2.02
C MET A 183 -2.85 0.29 -2.95
N MET A 184 -4.05 -0.01 -3.42
CA MET A 184 -4.32 -1.12 -4.33
C MET A 184 -5.00 -0.59 -5.60
N GLU A 185 -4.29 -0.66 -6.72
CA GLU A 185 -4.85 -0.35 -8.04
C GLU A 185 -5.34 -1.64 -8.71
N PHE A 186 -6.65 -1.74 -8.91
CA PHE A 186 -7.26 -2.87 -9.59
C PHE A 186 -7.22 -2.63 -11.09
N LYS A 187 -6.26 -3.29 -11.75
CA LYS A 187 -6.06 -3.12 -13.19
C LYS A 187 -7.21 -3.72 -13.97
N THR A 188 -7.59 -3.01 -15.02
CA THR A 188 -8.63 -3.42 -15.96
C THR A 188 -8.01 -3.64 -17.34
N ALA A 189 -8.78 -4.16 -18.29
CA ALA A 189 -8.24 -4.67 -19.54
C ALA A 189 -7.52 -3.61 -20.40
N GLU A 190 -6.27 -3.93 -20.77
CA GLU A 190 -5.51 -3.17 -21.77
C GLU A 190 -5.84 -3.66 -23.18
N LYS A 191 -6.61 -2.84 -23.93
CA LYS A 191 -7.16 -3.19 -25.25
C LYS A 191 -6.10 -3.53 -26.30
N LEU A 192 -4.87 -3.06 -26.16
CA LEU A 192 -3.82 -3.29 -27.15
C LEU A 192 -3.14 -4.65 -26.99
N GLY A 193 -2.85 -5.08 -25.75
CA GLY A 193 -2.24 -6.39 -25.48
C GLY A 193 -3.14 -7.55 -25.90
N GLU A 194 -4.44 -7.46 -25.59
CA GLU A 194 -5.43 -8.47 -26.00
C GLU A 194 -5.50 -8.63 -27.53
N ARG A 195 -5.51 -7.53 -28.27
CA ARG A 195 -5.55 -7.56 -29.76
C ARG A 195 -4.35 -8.27 -30.39
N LEU A 196 -3.21 -8.31 -29.70
CA LEU A 196 -1.98 -8.93 -30.18
C LEU A 196 -1.77 -10.35 -29.61
N GLY A 197 -2.82 -10.94 -29.04
CA GLY A 197 -2.80 -12.32 -28.52
C GLY A 197 -2.19 -12.45 -27.12
N GLY A 198 -2.20 -11.36 -26.35
CA GLY A 198 -1.90 -11.37 -24.92
C GLY A 198 -3.07 -11.84 -24.06
N ALA A 199 -2.82 -11.94 -22.75
CA ALA A 199 -3.77 -12.29 -21.73
C ALA A 199 -5.00 -11.39 -21.75
N LYS A 200 -6.18 -12.01 -21.72
CA LYS A 200 -7.45 -11.29 -21.58
C LYS A 200 -7.70 -11.03 -20.11
N VAL A 201 -7.55 -9.78 -19.67
CA VAL A 201 -7.81 -9.38 -18.29
C VAL A 201 -9.27 -9.63 -17.95
N VAL A 202 -9.51 -10.30 -16.82
CA VAL A 202 -10.84 -10.56 -16.29
C VAL A 202 -11.36 -9.29 -15.61
N PRO A 203 -12.55 -8.78 -15.97
CA PRO A 203 -13.16 -7.65 -15.28
C PRO A 203 -13.41 -7.98 -13.79
N TRP A 204 -13.13 -7.03 -12.91
CA TRP A 204 -13.43 -7.17 -11.49
C TRP A 204 -14.94 -7.13 -11.25
N ASN A 205 -15.42 -8.08 -10.47
CA ASN A 205 -16.78 -8.15 -9.97
C ASN A 205 -16.76 -8.46 -8.45
N THR A 206 -17.93 -8.48 -7.84
CA THR A 206 -18.11 -8.67 -6.40
C THR A 206 -17.43 -9.94 -5.89
N GLU A 207 -17.53 -11.06 -6.61
CA GLU A 207 -16.93 -12.35 -6.20
C GLU A 207 -15.40 -12.35 -6.28
N LEU A 208 -14.81 -11.75 -7.33
CA LEU A 208 -13.36 -11.64 -7.44
C LEU A 208 -12.78 -10.69 -6.40
N LEU A 209 -13.55 -9.67 -6.01
CA LEU A 209 -13.17 -8.74 -4.96
C LEU A 209 -13.29 -9.38 -3.56
N ASP A 210 -14.26 -10.29 -3.35
CA ASP A 210 -14.32 -11.12 -2.13
C ASP A 210 -13.05 -12.00 -2.02
N ILE A 211 -12.53 -12.55 -3.11
CA ILE A 211 -11.26 -13.31 -3.11
C ILE A 211 -10.08 -12.43 -2.63
N VAL A 212 -10.03 -11.16 -3.03
CA VAL A 212 -8.98 -10.23 -2.56
C VAL A 212 -9.09 -10.00 -1.05
N ASP A 213 -10.29 -9.80 -0.53
CA ASP A 213 -10.54 -9.68 0.90
C ASP A 213 -10.09 -10.94 1.66
N GLU A 214 -10.40 -12.13 1.12
CA GLU A 214 -9.98 -13.42 1.68
C GLU A 214 -8.45 -13.60 1.65
N GLU A 215 -7.79 -13.24 0.56
CA GLU A 215 -6.33 -13.32 0.42
C GLU A 215 -5.62 -12.42 1.44
N ILE A 216 -6.13 -11.20 1.67
CA ILE A 216 -5.60 -10.30 2.71
C ILE A 216 -5.79 -10.91 4.10
N ARG A 217 -7.02 -11.38 4.42
CA ARG A 217 -7.33 -12.02 5.70
C ARG A 217 -6.58 -13.32 5.94
N SER A 218 -6.14 -14.00 4.87
CA SER A 218 -5.29 -15.20 4.97
C SER A 218 -3.86 -14.90 5.46
N VAL A 219 -3.40 -13.65 5.32
CA VAL A 219 -2.07 -13.21 5.74
C VAL A 219 -2.12 -12.46 7.07
N PHE A 220 -3.07 -11.55 7.25
CA PHE A 220 -3.17 -10.70 8.43
C PHE A 220 -4.38 -11.05 9.29
N GLY A 221 -4.14 -11.25 10.60
CA GLY A 221 -5.20 -11.42 11.58
C GLY A 221 -5.89 -10.10 11.93
N ALA A 222 -7.05 -10.19 12.58
CA ALA A 222 -7.86 -9.03 12.98
C ALA A 222 -7.13 -8.02 13.90
N SER A 223 -6.09 -8.44 14.64
CA SER A 223 -5.29 -7.52 15.46
C SER A 223 -4.30 -6.66 14.66
N GLN A 224 -3.87 -7.12 13.48
CA GLN A 224 -2.97 -6.36 12.59
C GLN A 224 -3.75 -5.65 11.47
N LEU A 225 -4.97 -6.08 11.15
CA LEU A 225 -5.82 -5.36 10.20
C LEU A 225 -6.52 -4.17 10.86
N LEU A 226 -6.69 -3.11 10.08
CA LEU A 226 -7.68 -2.06 10.32
C LEU A 226 -8.60 -2.01 9.10
N THR A 227 -9.88 -2.28 9.32
CA THR A 227 -10.93 -2.39 8.30
C THR A 227 -12.00 -1.31 8.48
N PRO A 228 -12.86 -1.07 7.47
CA PRO A 228 -14.03 -0.21 7.62
C PRO A 228 -14.88 -0.55 8.84
N ASP A 229 -15.09 -1.83 9.12
CA ASP A 229 -15.85 -2.28 10.28
C ASP A 229 -15.24 -1.85 11.61
N ASP A 230 -13.93 -1.72 11.71
CA ASP A 230 -13.28 -1.26 12.95
C ASP A 230 -13.59 0.21 13.26
N VAL A 231 -13.88 1.00 12.21
CA VAL A 231 -14.17 2.43 12.30
C VAL A 231 -15.67 2.71 12.45
N ARG A 232 -16.51 1.93 11.75
CA ARG A 232 -17.97 2.11 11.74
C ARG A 232 -18.59 2.02 13.13
N ARG A 233 -19.51 2.93 13.41
CA ARG A 233 -20.34 2.93 14.61
C ARG A 233 -21.69 2.31 14.31
N GLU A 234 -22.25 1.64 15.32
CA GLU A 234 -23.59 1.08 15.22
C GLU A 234 -24.61 2.18 14.89
N GLY A 235 -25.43 1.93 13.88
CA GLY A 235 -26.46 2.87 13.40
C GLY A 235 -25.95 4.05 12.57
N LEU A 236 -24.66 4.11 12.23
CA LEU A 236 -24.07 5.12 11.35
C LEU A 236 -23.46 4.46 10.11
N THR A 237 -23.41 5.21 9.01
CA THR A 237 -22.53 4.87 7.89
C THR A 237 -21.06 5.07 8.26
N LEU A 238 -20.14 4.59 7.43
CA LEU A 238 -18.71 4.79 7.57
C LEU A 238 -18.36 6.28 7.50
N GLU A 239 -18.91 7.00 6.54
CA GLU A 239 -18.70 8.44 6.44
C GLU A 239 -19.20 9.17 7.69
N GLU A 240 -20.43 8.89 8.13
CA GLU A 240 -20.98 9.50 9.35
C GLU A 240 -20.12 9.19 10.58
N SER A 241 -19.60 7.97 10.67
CA SER A 241 -18.69 7.54 11.74
C SER A 241 -17.39 8.35 11.73
N ILE A 242 -16.78 8.54 10.55
CA ILE A 242 -15.56 9.33 10.37
C ILE A 242 -15.80 10.81 10.65
N LEU A 243 -16.84 11.42 10.08
CA LEU A 243 -17.13 12.84 10.27
C LEU A 243 -17.44 13.17 11.73
N LYS A 244 -18.13 12.28 12.45
CA LYS A 244 -18.53 12.52 13.84
C LYS A 244 -17.48 12.13 14.86
N HIS A 245 -16.73 11.05 14.63
CA HIS A 245 -15.84 10.47 15.64
C HIS A 245 -14.36 10.48 15.23
N GLY A 246 -14.06 10.73 13.96
CA GLY A 246 -12.71 10.69 13.41
C GLY A 246 -12.14 9.28 13.31
N TRP A 247 -10.91 9.20 12.81
CA TRP A 247 -10.11 7.99 12.83
C TRP A 247 -9.62 7.65 14.25
N PRO A 248 -9.21 6.39 14.51
CA PRO A 248 -8.62 6.00 15.79
C PRO A 248 -7.38 6.83 16.18
N ASP A 249 -7.06 6.79 17.48
CA ASP A 249 -5.82 7.33 18.03
C ASP A 249 -4.62 6.66 17.35
N LEU A 250 -3.62 7.46 16.93
CA LEU A 250 -2.42 6.99 16.26
C LEU A 250 -1.74 5.87 17.06
N ASP A 251 -1.60 6.06 18.37
CA ASP A 251 -0.91 5.09 19.24
C ASP A 251 -1.64 3.74 19.31
N SER A 252 -2.97 3.73 19.29
CA SER A 252 -3.75 2.48 19.30
C SER A 252 -3.75 1.76 17.93
N ALA A 253 -3.43 2.49 16.87
CA ALA A 253 -3.38 1.98 15.50
C ALA A 253 -1.98 1.50 15.09
N ARG A 254 -0.95 1.69 15.91
CA ARG A 254 0.42 1.20 15.63
C ARG A 254 0.44 -0.31 15.38
N GLY A 255 1.35 -0.74 14.52
CA GLY A 255 1.48 -2.14 14.09
C GLY A 255 0.34 -2.63 13.21
N ARG A 256 -0.60 -1.76 12.80
CA ARG A 256 -1.68 -2.12 11.89
C ARG A 256 -1.39 -1.76 10.45
N ILE A 257 -2.05 -2.50 9.57
CA ILE A 257 -2.07 -2.31 8.12
C ILE A 257 -3.52 -2.10 7.68
N PHE A 258 -3.71 -1.23 6.70
CA PHE A 258 -5.01 -0.98 6.10
C PHE A 258 -4.84 -0.76 4.60
N PHE A 259 -5.89 -1.06 3.85
CA PHE A 259 -5.85 -1.10 2.39
C PHE A 259 -6.77 -0.03 1.81
N LEU A 260 -6.25 0.70 0.82
CA LEU A 260 -6.91 1.81 0.16
C LEU A 260 -7.10 1.43 -1.31
N MET A 261 -8.33 1.49 -1.82
CA MET A 261 -8.59 1.26 -3.23
C MET A 261 -8.23 2.50 -4.03
N ASP A 262 -7.47 2.34 -5.11
CA ASP A 262 -7.12 3.44 -6.00
C ASP A 262 -8.31 3.89 -6.86
N ASN A 263 -9.03 2.90 -7.39
CA ASN A 263 -10.12 3.03 -8.33
C ASN A 263 -11.28 3.85 -7.74
N GLY A 264 -11.41 5.11 -8.15
CA GLY A 264 -12.48 5.99 -7.69
C GLY A 264 -12.25 7.46 -8.05
N PRO A 265 -13.16 8.37 -7.63
CA PRO A 265 -14.38 8.11 -6.87
C PRO A 265 -15.55 7.55 -7.69
N VAL A 266 -15.50 7.64 -9.02
CA VAL A 266 -16.46 7.04 -9.94
C VAL A 266 -15.73 5.99 -10.77
N ASN A 267 -16.00 4.70 -10.50
CA ASN A 267 -15.31 3.60 -11.17
C ASN A 267 -16.07 2.28 -10.96
N ASP A 268 -16.23 1.49 -12.03
CA ASP A 268 -16.93 0.20 -12.00
C ASP A 268 -16.37 -0.78 -10.95
N VAL A 269 -15.06 -0.75 -10.67
CA VAL A 269 -14.45 -1.63 -9.65
C VAL A 269 -14.91 -1.24 -8.25
N ARG A 270 -14.96 0.07 -7.96
CA ARG A 270 -15.50 0.57 -6.68
C ARG A 270 -16.98 0.22 -6.57
N ASP A 271 -17.74 0.43 -7.63
CA ASP A 271 -19.18 0.18 -7.63
C ASP A 271 -19.49 -1.31 -7.38
N ALA A 272 -18.70 -2.23 -7.96
CA ALA A 272 -18.76 -3.65 -7.64
C ALA A 272 -18.34 -3.95 -6.18
N TYR A 273 -17.33 -3.25 -5.64
CA TYR A 273 -16.87 -3.48 -4.27
C TYR A 273 -17.93 -3.14 -3.21
N ILE A 274 -18.74 -2.11 -3.46
CA ILE A 274 -19.81 -1.66 -2.55
C ILE A 274 -21.17 -2.34 -2.82
N GLU A 275 -21.27 -3.22 -3.81
CA GLU A 275 -22.52 -3.88 -4.16
C GLU A 275 -23.07 -4.70 -2.97
N GLY A 276 -24.30 -4.40 -2.55
CA GLY A 276 -24.94 -5.01 -1.37
C GLY A 276 -24.29 -4.66 -0.02
N ARG A 277 -23.24 -3.83 -0.01
CA ARG A 277 -22.45 -3.41 1.15
C ARG A 277 -22.11 -1.91 1.03
N PRO A 278 -23.12 -1.02 0.96
CA PRO A 278 -22.93 0.39 0.59
C PRO A 278 -22.06 1.17 1.56
N SER A 279 -21.89 0.67 2.79
CA SER A 279 -21.02 1.27 3.79
C SER A 279 -19.88 0.33 4.17
N LEU A 280 -19.43 -0.50 3.22
CA LEU A 280 -18.30 -1.42 3.34
C LEU A 280 -18.46 -2.48 4.43
N GLU A 281 -19.69 -2.93 4.69
CA GLU A 281 -19.98 -4.02 5.62
C GLU A 281 -19.14 -5.27 5.32
N GLY A 282 -18.30 -5.71 6.26
CA GLY A 282 -17.47 -6.92 6.11
C GLY A 282 -16.28 -6.81 5.15
N ARG A 283 -16.14 -5.69 4.44
CA ARG A 283 -15.02 -5.44 3.50
C ARG A 283 -13.71 -5.19 4.23
N VAL A 284 -12.60 -5.33 3.50
CA VAL A 284 -11.24 -5.08 4.02
C VAL A 284 -10.74 -3.70 3.62
N LEU A 285 -10.94 -3.31 2.36
CA LEU A 285 -10.43 -2.06 1.81
C LEU A 285 -11.34 -0.88 2.15
N PHE A 286 -10.75 0.28 2.31
CA PHE A 286 -11.42 1.57 2.21
C PHE A 286 -11.45 1.99 0.74
N THR A 287 -12.62 2.34 0.23
CA THR A 287 -12.78 2.79 -1.15
C THR A 287 -12.34 4.25 -1.31
N ASN A 288 -11.72 4.59 -2.43
CA ASN A 288 -11.57 5.98 -2.85
C ASN A 288 -12.96 6.49 -3.23
N SER A 289 -13.64 7.18 -2.32
CA SER A 289 -15.02 7.60 -2.47
C SER A 289 -15.17 9.12 -2.46
N ALA A 290 -16.28 9.62 -2.98
CA ALA A 290 -16.62 11.03 -2.91
C ALA A 290 -17.29 11.35 -1.56
N PRO A 291 -17.00 12.51 -0.94
CA PRO A 291 -17.78 12.99 0.20
C PRO A 291 -19.29 13.02 -0.09
N GLY A 292 -20.09 12.61 0.89
CA GLY A 292 -21.54 12.41 0.79
C GLY A 292 -21.96 10.99 0.43
N GLN A 293 -21.02 10.05 0.27
CA GLN A 293 -21.29 8.63 0.03
C GLN A 293 -21.07 7.81 1.31
N ASP A 294 -21.93 6.81 1.54
CA ASP A 294 -21.94 6.00 2.77
C ASP A 294 -20.61 5.29 3.07
N ASP A 295 -19.79 5.03 2.06
CA ASP A 295 -18.46 4.39 2.14
C ASP A 295 -17.29 5.38 2.25
N CYS A 296 -17.55 6.70 2.30
CA CYS A 296 -16.48 7.68 2.25
C CYS A 296 -15.73 7.81 3.58
N ALA A 297 -14.52 7.25 3.62
CA ALA A 297 -13.52 7.51 4.68
C ALA A 297 -12.19 8.05 4.13
N PHE A 298 -11.93 7.84 2.84
CA PHE A 298 -10.68 8.12 2.16
C PHE A 298 -10.94 8.68 0.75
N GLN A 299 -10.13 9.64 0.32
CA GLN A 299 -10.15 10.14 -1.06
C GLN A 299 -8.74 10.34 -1.62
N LYS A 300 -8.45 9.70 -2.77
CA LYS A 300 -7.24 9.99 -3.55
C LYS A 300 -7.45 11.30 -4.33
N VAL A 301 -6.66 12.31 -4.00
CA VAL A 301 -6.66 13.60 -4.71
C VAL A 301 -5.40 13.76 -5.56
N LYS A 302 -5.56 14.08 -6.85
CA LYS A 302 -4.43 14.32 -7.79
C LYS A 302 -3.98 15.79 -7.82
N THR A 303 -4.76 16.70 -7.23
CA THR A 303 -4.47 18.14 -7.16
C THR A 303 -4.74 18.67 -5.77
N LYS A 304 -3.97 19.66 -5.30
CA LYS A 304 -4.24 20.35 -4.01
C LYS A 304 -5.53 21.17 -4.12
N SER A 305 -6.67 20.60 -3.73
CA SER A 305 -7.81 21.39 -3.24
C SER A 305 -8.89 20.52 -2.62
N LEU A 306 -9.02 20.60 -1.30
CA LEU A 306 -10.19 21.00 -0.50
C LEU A 306 -9.79 20.82 0.98
N PRO A 307 -10.41 21.51 1.97
CA PRO A 307 -10.22 21.17 3.37
C PRO A 307 -10.81 19.77 3.60
N ILE A 308 -9.94 18.78 3.65
CA ILE A 308 -10.25 17.39 3.94
C ILE A 308 -10.42 17.34 5.46
N GLY A 309 -11.67 17.28 5.95
CA GLY A 309 -11.97 17.28 7.38
C GLY A 309 -11.42 16.04 8.09
N ASN A 310 -12.31 15.11 8.48
CA ASN A 310 -11.87 13.82 9.03
C ASN A 310 -11.65 12.74 7.96
N ILE A 311 -11.98 13.03 6.69
CA ILE A 311 -11.67 12.14 5.56
C ILE A 311 -10.15 12.07 5.39
N MET A 312 -9.62 10.88 5.11
CA MET A 312 -8.21 10.66 4.84
C MET A 312 -7.84 11.03 3.40
#